data_AF-A0A6J0PR21-F1
#
_entry.id   AF-A0A6J0PR21-F1
#
_cell.length_a   1.000
_cell.length_b   1.000
_cell.length_c   1.000
_cell.angle_alpha   90.00
_cell.angle_beta   90.00
_cell.angle_gamma   90.00
#
_symmetry.space_group_name_H-M   'P 1'
#
loop_
_entity.id
_entity.type
_entity.pdbx_description
1 polymer ?
#
loop_
_entity_poly.entity_id
_entity_poly.type
_entity_poly.pdbx_seq_one_letter_code
_entity_poly.pdbx_strand_id
1 'polypeptide(L)'
;MAASFLRVDGEVSAASAGSGAEAAERTVGSTAVVAVVGARRIVVANCGDSRAVLSRGGVAVPLSSDHKPDRPDEMERVEAAGGRVINWNGYRVLGVLATSRSIGDYYLKPYVTSEPEVTVTNRTGKDEFLILASDGLWDVVSNEVACRITRQCLSGRTARMFPEAVTGRSAAEAAALLAELAISRGSKDNISAVVVDLKRWRW
;
A
#
# COMPACT_ATOMS: atom_id res chain seq x y z
N MET A 1 -4.94 -12.49 10.07
CA MET A 1 -4.30 -11.77 8.96
C MET A 1 -2.87 -12.22 8.75
N ALA A 2 -1.97 -12.11 9.74
CA ALA A 2 -0.57 -12.54 9.58
C ALA A 2 -0.41 -13.99 9.07
N ALA A 3 -1.14 -14.95 9.65
CA ALA A 3 -1.12 -16.35 9.19
C ALA A 3 -1.53 -16.53 7.71
N SER A 4 -2.38 -15.64 7.18
CA SER A 4 -2.79 -15.69 5.77
C SER A 4 -1.65 -15.28 4.84
N PHE A 5 -0.83 -14.29 5.22
CA PHE A 5 0.33 -13.88 4.43
C PHE A 5 1.37 -15.00 4.37
N LEU A 6 1.71 -15.59 5.53
CA LEU A 6 2.65 -16.71 5.61
C LEU A 6 2.17 -17.94 4.83
N ARG A 7 0.86 -18.23 4.87
CA ARG A 7 0.27 -19.33 4.09
C ARG A 7 0.40 -19.09 2.59
N VAL A 8 0.01 -17.91 2.11
CA VAL A 8 0.10 -17.55 0.68
C VAL A 8 1.55 -17.55 0.22
N ASP A 9 2.46 -17.00 1.02
CA ASP A 9 3.91 -17.06 0.76
C ASP A 9 4.37 -18.51 0.58
N GLY A 10 4.01 -19.40 1.51
CA GLY A 10 4.34 -20.83 1.42
C GLY A 10 3.77 -21.52 0.18
N GLU A 11 2.52 -21.20 -0.20
CA GLU A 11 1.89 -21.70 -1.42
C GLU A 11 2.63 -21.22 -2.68
N VAL A 12 3.08 -19.97 -2.72
CA VAL A 12 3.90 -19.42 -3.82
C VAL A 12 5.23 -20.17 -3.94
N SER A 13 5.92 -20.46 -2.83
CA SER A 13 7.16 -21.27 -2.93
C SER A 13 6.92 -22.71 -3.31
N ALA A 14 5.83 -23.32 -2.85
CA ALA A 14 5.53 -24.71 -3.19
C ALA A 14 5.25 -24.83 -4.70
N ALA A 15 4.51 -23.87 -5.27
CA ALA A 15 4.27 -23.79 -6.71
C ALA A 15 5.58 -23.68 -7.50
N SER A 16 6.49 -22.81 -7.08
CA SER A 16 7.81 -22.65 -7.70
C SER A 16 8.79 -23.80 -7.43
N ALA A 17 8.46 -24.75 -6.55
CA ALA A 17 9.30 -25.94 -6.33
C ALA A 17 8.80 -27.15 -7.15
N GLY A 18 7.48 -27.26 -7.37
CA GLY A 18 6.84 -28.39 -8.03
C GLY A 18 6.82 -28.34 -9.55
N SER A 19 7.01 -27.17 -10.17
CA SER A 19 6.94 -26.97 -11.62
C SER A 19 8.25 -27.25 -12.38
N GLY A 20 9.33 -27.64 -11.70
CA GLY A 20 10.68 -27.55 -12.28
C GLY A 20 11.07 -26.09 -12.56
N ALA A 21 10.49 -25.16 -11.79
CA ALA A 21 10.58 -23.72 -12.02
C ALA A 21 11.99 -23.25 -12.34
N GLU A 22 12.10 -22.51 -13.43
CA GLU A 22 13.30 -21.74 -13.73
C GLU A 22 13.60 -20.77 -12.57
N ALA A 23 14.88 -20.43 -12.40
CA ALA A 23 15.34 -19.48 -11.39
C ALA A 23 14.54 -18.15 -11.37
N ALA A 24 13.91 -17.80 -12.50
CA ALA A 24 13.04 -16.64 -12.67
C ALA A 24 11.81 -16.62 -11.74
N GLU A 25 11.15 -17.76 -11.47
CA GLU A 25 9.94 -17.76 -10.62
C GLU A 25 10.27 -17.41 -9.16
N ARG A 26 11.47 -17.80 -8.69
CA ARG A 26 11.93 -17.50 -7.34
C ARG A 26 12.27 -16.01 -7.15
N THR A 27 12.41 -15.27 -8.25
CA THR A 27 12.66 -13.82 -8.26
C THR A 27 11.40 -12.96 -8.33
N VAL A 28 10.23 -13.58 -8.39
CA VAL A 28 8.94 -12.87 -8.39
C VAL A 28 8.47 -12.66 -6.96
N GLY A 29 7.97 -11.46 -6.68
CA GLY A 29 7.31 -11.14 -5.43
C GLY A 29 6.28 -10.03 -5.59
N SER A 30 5.57 -9.74 -4.50
CA SER A 30 4.51 -8.75 -4.47
C SER A 30 4.37 -8.15 -3.08
N THR A 31 4.16 -6.83 -3.06
CA THR A 31 3.71 -6.14 -1.84
C THR A 31 2.23 -6.39 -1.61
N ALA A 32 1.78 -6.28 -0.36
CA ALA A 32 0.37 -6.41 -0.04
C ALA A 32 -0.02 -5.47 1.10
N VAL A 33 -0.95 -4.56 0.80
CA VAL A 33 -1.69 -3.79 1.80
C VAL A 33 -3.15 -4.22 1.78
N VAL A 34 -3.66 -4.68 2.92
CA VAL A 34 -5.00 -5.26 3.05
C VAL A 34 -5.74 -4.57 4.18
N ALA A 35 -6.99 -4.18 3.95
CA ALA A 35 -7.86 -3.62 4.98
C ALA A 35 -9.14 -4.45 5.16
N VAL A 36 -9.44 -4.78 6.41
CA VAL A 36 -10.74 -5.33 6.82
C VAL A 36 -11.51 -4.25 7.56
N VAL A 37 -12.58 -3.77 6.93
CA VAL A 37 -13.43 -2.69 7.45
C VAL A 37 -14.65 -3.29 8.13
N GLY A 38 -14.64 -3.30 9.46
CA GLY A 38 -15.78 -3.70 10.28
C GLY A 38 -16.65 -2.52 10.71
N ALA A 39 -17.74 -2.82 11.44
CA ALA A 39 -18.63 -1.80 11.99
C ALA A 39 -17.92 -0.85 12.96
N ARG A 40 -17.07 -1.38 13.83
CA ARG A 40 -16.42 -0.64 14.94
C ARG A 40 -14.92 -0.44 14.75
N ARG A 41 -14.28 -1.23 13.89
CA ARG A 41 -12.83 -1.27 13.75
C ARG A 41 -12.42 -1.41 12.29
N ILE A 42 -11.30 -0.78 11.93
CA ILE A 42 -10.57 -1.00 10.69
C ILE A 42 -9.29 -1.71 11.08
N VAL A 43 -9.01 -2.84 10.45
CA VAL A 43 -7.76 -3.57 10.65
C VAL A 43 -6.98 -3.55 9.33
N VAL A 44 -5.75 -3.06 9.36
CA VAL A 44 -4.87 -2.99 8.20
C VAL A 44 -3.68 -3.91 8.43
N ALA A 45 -3.35 -4.75 7.45
CA ALA A 45 -2.12 -5.53 7.39
C ALA A 45 -1.31 -5.06 6.19
N ASN A 46 -0.05 -4.64 6.40
CA ASN A 46 0.85 -4.20 5.34
C ASN A 46 2.09 -5.10 5.28
N CYS A 47 2.51 -5.47 4.08
CA CYS A 47 3.76 -6.18 3.77
C CYS A 47 4.34 -5.59 2.48
N GLY A 48 5.05 -4.47 2.61
CA GLY A 48 5.78 -3.82 1.54
C GLY A 48 5.67 -2.31 1.65
N ASP A 49 5.77 -1.61 0.53
CA ASP A 49 5.68 -0.15 0.44
C ASP A 49 4.42 0.38 -0.25
N SER A 50 3.44 -0.48 -0.50
CA SER A 50 2.05 -0.03 -0.61
C SER A 50 1.58 0.56 0.73
N ARG A 51 0.61 1.49 0.71
CA ARG A 51 0.18 2.23 1.91
C ARG A 51 -1.33 2.38 2.03
N ALA A 52 -1.82 2.34 3.27
CA ALA A 52 -3.19 2.66 3.65
C ALA A 52 -3.27 3.97 4.45
N VAL A 53 -4.16 4.87 4.05
CA VAL A 53 -4.34 6.20 4.68
C VAL A 53 -5.84 6.46 4.92
N LEU A 54 -6.20 6.72 6.16
CA LEU A 54 -7.55 7.09 6.60
C LEU A 54 -7.73 8.61 6.60
N SER A 55 -8.81 9.13 6.02
CA SER A 55 -9.24 10.51 6.30
C SER A 55 -10.15 10.54 7.53
N ARG A 56 -9.71 11.24 8.57
CA ARG A 56 -10.46 11.44 9.83
C ARG A 56 -10.63 12.92 10.10
N GLY A 57 -11.86 13.42 9.98
CA GLY A 57 -12.14 14.84 10.19
C GLY A 57 -11.39 15.77 9.24
N GLY A 58 -10.91 15.26 8.09
CA GLY A 58 -10.12 16.01 7.11
C GLY A 58 -8.62 15.93 7.32
N VAL A 59 -8.16 15.19 8.33
CA VAL A 59 -6.75 14.90 8.58
C VAL A 59 -6.41 13.53 7.98
N ALA A 60 -5.27 13.45 7.29
CA ALA A 60 -4.73 12.20 6.80
C ALA A 60 -4.06 11.44 7.95
N VAL A 61 -4.50 10.21 8.19
CA VAL A 61 -3.99 9.33 9.25
C VAL A 61 -3.48 8.06 8.61
N PRO A 62 -2.16 7.88 8.47
CA PRO A 62 -1.57 6.63 7.99
C PRO A 62 -1.97 5.47 8.89
N LEU A 63 -2.49 4.40 8.30
CA LEU A 63 -2.82 3.15 8.99
C LEU A 63 -1.79 2.05 8.73
N SER A 64 -0.80 2.32 7.88
CA SER A 64 0.38 1.48 7.67
C SER A 64 1.63 2.35 7.60
N SER A 65 2.78 1.73 7.83
CA SER A 65 4.10 2.29 7.55
C SER A 65 4.74 1.47 6.45
N ASP A 66 5.41 2.14 5.50
CA ASP A 66 6.05 1.49 4.39
C ASP A 66 7.30 0.74 4.85
N HIS A 67 7.46 -0.48 4.36
CA HIS A 67 8.66 -1.29 4.61
C HIS A 67 9.76 -0.92 3.61
N LYS A 68 10.33 0.28 3.78
CA LYS A 68 11.50 0.73 3.02
C LYS A 68 12.79 0.21 3.70
N PRO A 69 13.81 -0.23 2.93
CA PRO A 69 15.03 -0.80 3.51
C PRO A 69 15.81 0.15 4.42
N ASP A 70 15.63 1.46 4.29
CA ASP A 70 16.23 2.49 5.14
C ASP A 70 15.43 2.84 6.39
N ARG A 71 14.24 2.24 6.59
CA ARG A 71 13.51 2.37 7.85
C ARG A 71 14.37 1.74 8.97
N PRO A 72 14.67 2.44 10.07
CA PRO A 72 15.71 2.00 11.01
C PRO A 72 15.56 0.57 11.53
N ASP A 73 14.34 0.17 11.90
CA ASP A 73 14.01 -1.18 12.38
C ASP A 73 14.10 -2.24 11.27
N GLU A 74 13.74 -1.90 10.03
CA GLU A 74 13.89 -2.80 8.88
C GLU A 74 15.35 -2.97 8.47
N MET A 75 16.13 -1.89 8.49
CA MET A 75 17.57 -1.95 8.24
C MET A 75 18.27 -2.85 9.26
N GLU A 76 17.98 -2.65 10.55
CA GLU A 76 18.50 -3.48 11.63
C GLU A 76 18.10 -4.94 11.45
N ARG A 77 16.84 -5.23 11.11
CA ARG A 77 16.36 -6.59 10.84
C ARG A 77 17.09 -7.25 9.66
N VAL A 78 17.29 -6.53 8.57
CA VAL A 78 18.00 -7.03 7.38
C VAL A 78 19.46 -7.33 7.70
N GLU A 79 20.15 -6.44 8.41
CA GLU A 79 21.57 -6.60 8.77
C GLU A 79 21.78 -7.69 9.82
N ALA A 80 20.89 -7.80 10.81
CA ALA A 80 20.91 -8.87 11.82
C ALA A 80 20.71 -10.26 11.18
N ALA A 81 20.00 -10.35 10.06
CA ALA A 81 19.85 -11.57 9.27
C ALA A 81 21.08 -11.87 8.39
N GLY A 82 22.13 -11.05 8.42
CA GLY A 82 23.35 -11.18 7.61
C GLY A 82 23.30 -10.44 6.27
N GLY A 83 22.23 -9.70 6.00
CA GLY A 83 22.04 -8.93 4.78
C GLY A 83 22.79 -7.60 4.77
N ARG A 84 22.51 -6.78 3.75
CA ARG A 84 23.01 -5.41 3.60
C ARG A 84 21.92 -4.54 2.99
N VAL A 85 21.86 -3.29 3.42
CA VAL A 85 21.07 -2.25 2.75
C VAL A 85 22.03 -1.35 1.97
N ILE A 86 21.82 -1.25 0.67
CA ILE A 86 22.72 -0.53 -0.25
C ILE A 86 21.91 0.58 -0.92
N ASN A 87 22.42 1.81 -0.87
CA ASN A 87 21.84 2.91 -1.64
C ASN A 87 22.32 2.83 -3.10
N TRP A 88 21.45 2.32 -3.98
CA TRP A 88 21.70 2.16 -5.41
C TRP A 88 20.43 2.52 -6.17
N ASN A 89 20.30 3.80 -6.55
CA ASN A 89 19.04 4.38 -7.06
C ASN A 89 17.88 4.10 -6.09
N GLY A 90 18.07 4.52 -4.83
CA GLY A 90 17.20 4.18 -3.70
C GLY A 90 17.83 3.12 -2.79
N TYR A 91 17.38 3.05 -1.54
CA TYR A 91 17.83 2.03 -0.60
C TYR A 91 17.23 0.67 -0.96
N ARG A 92 18.10 -0.34 -1.07
CA ARG A 92 17.72 -1.68 -1.54
C ARG A 92 18.32 -2.78 -0.67
N VAL A 93 17.55 -3.82 -0.41
CA VAL A 93 18.05 -5.07 0.21
C VAL A 93 18.98 -5.76 -0.78
N LEU A 94 20.23 -5.97 -0.37
CA LEU A 94 21.33 -6.49 -1.18
C LEU A 94 21.57 -5.74 -2.51
N GLY A 95 21.15 -4.46 -2.59
CA GLY A 95 21.23 -3.69 -3.83
C GLY A 95 20.17 -4.05 -4.88
N VAL A 96 19.24 -4.96 -4.57
CA VAL A 96 18.25 -5.49 -5.52
C VAL A 96 16.85 -4.92 -5.28
N LEU A 97 16.22 -5.26 -4.15
CA LEU A 97 14.81 -4.97 -3.90
C LEU A 97 14.61 -3.69 -3.08
N ALA A 98 13.74 -2.79 -3.55
CA ALA A 98 13.49 -1.47 -2.93
C ALA A 98 12.48 -1.50 -1.76
N THR A 99 11.98 -2.67 -1.40
CA THR A 99 11.21 -2.92 -0.17
C THR A 99 11.90 -4.00 0.66
N SER A 100 11.73 -3.94 1.98
CA SER A 100 12.30 -4.91 2.92
C SER A 100 11.35 -6.06 3.24
N ARG A 101 10.08 -5.99 2.84
CA ARG A 101 9.08 -7.06 3.06
C ARG A 101 8.26 -7.32 1.81
N SER A 102 8.01 -8.58 1.51
CA SER A 102 7.30 -9.02 0.30
C SER A 102 6.80 -10.46 0.46
N ILE A 103 5.71 -10.78 -0.21
CA ILE A 103 5.29 -12.16 -0.45
C ILE A 103 6.03 -12.66 -1.70
N GLY A 104 6.64 -13.84 -1.64
CA GLY A 104 7.56 -14.29 -2.69
C GLY A 104 9.00 -13.83 -2.42
N ASP A 105 9.70 -13.40 -3.47
CA ASP A 105 11.11 -12.97 -3.42
C ASP A 105 12.02 -13.98 -2.69
N TYR A 106 11.79 -15.27 -2.96
CA TYR A 106 12.38 -16.37 -2.20
C TYR A 106 13.91 -16.40 -2.22
N TYR A 107 14.52 -15.89 -3.28
CA TYR A 107 15.98 -15.75 -3.38
C TYR A 107 16.57 -14.73 -2.40
N LEU A 108 15.76 -13.81 -1.85
CA LEU A 108 16.16 -12.80 -0.86
C LEU A 108 15.77 -13.17 0.57
N LYS A 109 15.15 -14.34 0.80
CA LYS A 109 14.91 -14.83 2.16
C LYS A 109 16.26 -15.29 2.77
N PRO A 110 16.54 -15.01 4.05
CA PRO A 110 15.64 -14.46 5.07
C PRO A 110 15.64 -12.92 5.19
N TYR A 111 16.38 -12.19 4.35
CA TYR A 111 16.50 -10.72 4.45
C TYR A 111 15.17 -10.02 4.15
N VAL A 112 14.40 -10.53 3.19
CA VAL A 112 13.03 -10.10 2.91
C VAL A 112 12.06 -11.06 3.57
N THR A 113 11.13 -10.53 4.38
CA THR A 113 10.12 -11.34 5.09
C THR A 113 8.71 -11.08 4.54
N SER A 114 7.85 -12.10 4.61
CA SER A 114 6.42 -12.00 4.27
C SER A 114 5.54 -11.67 5.47
N GLU A 115 6.15 -11.40 6.63
CA GLU A 115 5.44 -11.06 7.86
C GLU A 115 4.88 -9.62 7.82
N PRO A 116 3.55 -9.44 7.86
CA PRO A 116 2.96 -8.11 7.78
C PRO A 116 2.97 -7.40 9.13
N GLU A 117 3.00 -6.07 9.11
CA GLU A 117 2.62 -5.25 10.25
C GLU A 117 1.11 -5.04 10.27
N VAL A 118 0.50 -5.22 11.44
CA VAL A 118 -0.96 -5.13 11.61
C VAL A 118 -1.31 -3.99 12.54
N THR A 119 -2.15 -3.07 12.06
CA THR A 119 -2.74 -2.00 12.88
C THR A 119 -4.24 -2.25 13.08
N VAL A 120 -4.74 -1.89 14.26
CA VAL A 120 -6.17 -1.97 14.60
C VAL A 120 -6.63 -0.59 15.04
N THR A 121 -7.50 0.02 14.26
CA THR A 121 -7.99 1.37 14.49
C THR A 121 -9.48 1.36 14.82
N ASN A 122 -9.86 1.95 15.95
CA ASN A 122 -11.28 2.16 16.29
C ASN A 122 -11.90 3.19 15.35
N ARG A 123 -13.08 2.86 14.82
CA ARG A 123 -13.84 3.77 13.97
C ARG A 123 -14.47 4.88 14.80
N THR A 124 -14.57 6.05 14.18
CA THR A 124 -15.25 7.21 14.76
C THR A 124 -16.23 7.81 13.76
N GLY A 125 -17.20 8.60 14.23
CA GLY A 125 -18.12 9.34 13.35
C GLY A 125 -17.43 10.40 12.45
N LYS A 126 -16.15 10.68 12.73
CA LYS A 126 -15.31 11.60 11.93
C LYS A 126 -14.60 10.88 10.77
N ASP A 127 -14.66 9.55 10.69
CA ASP A 127 -14.01 8.78 9.64
C ASP A 127 -14.78 8.95 8.32
N GLU A 128 -14.06 9.28 7.26
CA GLU A 128 -14.68 9.69 6.00
C GLU A 128 -14.49 8.67 4.90
N PHE A 129 -13.25 8.30 4.65
CA PHE A 129 -12.87 7.33 3.65
C PHE A 129 -11.49 6.76 3.96
N LEU A 130 -11.20 5.60 3.40
CA LEU A 130 -9.89 4.94 3.44
C LEU A 130 -9.33 4.89 2.01
N ILE A 131 -8.05 5.17 1.85
CA ILE A 131 -7.30 5.02 0.60
C ILE A 131 -6.28 3.90 0.79
N LEU A 132 -6.23 2.94 -0.12
CA LEU A 132 -5.15 1.98 -0.25
C LEU A 132 -4.54 2.19 -1.64
N ALA A 133 -3.22 2.28 -1.76
CA ALA A 133 -2.58 2.41 -3.06
C ALA A 133 -1.15 1.89 -3.06
N SER A 134 -0.64 1.58 -4.26
CA SER A 134 0.77 1.31 -4.50
C SER A 134 1.63 2.57 -4.36
N ASP A 135 2.93 2.38 -4.21
CA ASP A 135 3.96 3.42 -4.23
C ASP A 135 3.95 4.26 -5.50
N GLY A 136 3.54 3.70 -6.65
CA GLY A 136 3.27 4.47 -7.86
C GLY A 136 2.37 5.71 -7.65
N LEU A 137 1.47 5.70 -6.65
CA LEU A 137 0.76 6.89 -6.16
C LEU A 137 1.60 7.66 -5.12
N TRP A 138 2.03 6.97 -4.06
CA TRP A 138 2.58 7.61 -2.85
C TRP A 138 3.94 8.26 -3.04
N ASP A 139 4.71 7.86 -4.05
CA ASP A 139 6.01 8.45 -4.38
C ASP A 139 5.88 9.88 -4.92
N VAL A 140 4.72 10.24 -5.49
CA VAL A 140 4.49 11.57 -6.10
C VAL A 140 3.29 12.32 -5.51
N VAL A 141 2.47 11.66 -4.68
CA VAL A 141 1.31 12.26 -4.01
C VAL A 141 1.39 12.06 -2.49
N SER A 142 1.45 13.16 -1.74
CA SER A 142 1.42 13.09 -0.27
C SER A 142 0.05 12.65 0.27
N ASN A 143 0.05 12.10 1.48
CA ASN A 143 -1.16 11.67 2.20
C ASN A 143 -2.23 12.78 2.27
N GLU A 144 -1.80 14.02 2.54
CA GLU A 144 -2.66 15.20 2.68
C GLU A 144 -3.25 15.61 1.33
N VAL A 145 -2.44 15.58 0.26
CA VAL A 145 -2.91 15.88 -1.09
C VAL A 145 -3.94 14.84 -1.52
N ALA A 146 -3.65 13.55 -1.34
CA ALA A 146 -4.57 12.47 -1.68
C ALA A 146 -5.90 12.62 -0.94
N CYS A 147 -5.85 12.81 0.39
CA CYS A 147 -7.06 13.02 1.20
C CYS A 147 -7.85 14.25 0.75
N ARG A 148 -7.19 15.37 0.44
CA ARG A 148 -7.85 16.59 -0.04
C ARG A 148 -8.59 16.37 -1.35
N ILE A 149 -7.96 15.74 -2.33
CA ILE A 149 -8.55 15.45 -3.65
C ILE A 149 -9.73 14.48 -3.51
N THR A 150 -9.56 13.38 -2.80
CA THR A 150 -10.63 12.41 -2.54
C THR A 150 -11.82 13.07 -1.83
N ARG A 151 -11.56 13.90 -0.82
CA ARG A 151 -12.62 14.63 -0.10
C ARG A 151 -13.35 15.63 -0.99
N GLN A 152 -12.65 16.35 -1.86
CA GLN A 152 -13.27 17.27 -2.83
C GLN A 152 -14.17 16.51 -3.81
N CYS A 153 -13.70 15.38 -4.33
CA CYS A 153 -14.44 14.50 -5.23
C CYS A 153 -15.72 13.97 -4.56
N LEU A 154 -15.60 13.34 -3.39
CA LEU A 154 -16.73 12.76 -2.66
C LEU A 154 -17.73 13.81 -2.16
N SER A 155 -17.29 15.06 -1.94
CA SER A 155 -18.19 16.18 -1.60
C SER A 155 -18.93 16.79 -2.80
N GLY A 156 -18.69 16.30 -4.02
CA GLY A 156 -19.25 16.86 -5.24
C GLY A 156 -18.68 18.24 -5.61
N ARG A 157 -17.67 18.75 -4.89
CA ARG A 157 -17.00 20.02 -5.20
C ARG A 157 -16.23 19.95 -6.51
N THR A 158 -15.67 18.79 -6.85
CA THR A 158 -14.95 18.59 -8.12
C THR A 158 -15.89 18.71 -9.33
N ALA A 159 -17.08 18.09 -9.28
CA ALA A 159 -18.09 18.24 -10.34
C ALA A 159 -18.57 19.69 -10.52
N ARG A 160 -18.54 20.51 -9.47
CA ARG A 160 -18.86 21.95 -9.58
C ARG A 160 -17.77 22.76 -10.27
N MET A 161 -16.51 22.35 -10.15
CA MET A 161 -15.38 23.04 -10.79
C MET A 161 -15.16 22.57 -12.22
N PHE A 162 -15.40 21.29 -12.50
CA PHE A 162 -15.17 20.66 -13.80
C PHE A 162 -16.36 19.80 -14.25
N PRO A 163 -17.53 20.41 -14.53
CA PRO A 163 -18.77 19.69 -14.80
C PRO A 163 -18.73 18.82 -16.08
N GLU A 164 -17.85 19.13 -17.03
CA GLU A 164 -17.70 18.37 -18.29
C GLU A 164 -16.68 17.23 -18.20
N ALA A 165 -15.81 17.23 -17.19
CA ALA A 165 -14.75 16.23 -17.03
C ALA A 165 -15.04 15.23 -15.90
N VAL A 166 -15.86 15.62 -14.90
CA VAL A 166 -16.12 14.80 -13.71
C VAL A 166 -17.60 14.89 -13.33
N THR A 167 -18.33 13.78 -13.44
CA THR A 167 -19.74 13.71 -13.03
C THR A 167 -19.91 13.79 -11.51
N GLY A 168 -18.88 13.33 -10.78
CA GLY A 168 -18.58 13.54 -9.37
C GLY A 168 -19.66 13.06 -8.41
N ARG A 169 -19.39 11.91 -7.77
CA ARG A 169 -19.79 11.56 -6.39
C ARG A 169 -19.34 10.17 -5.92
N SER A 170 -18.51 9.45 -6.68
CA SER A 170 -18.18 8.05 -6.36
C SER A 170 -16.75 7.86 -5.85
N ALA A 171 -16.54 6.78 -5.11
CA ALA A 171 -15.20 6.35 -4.70
C ALA A 171 -14.34 5.92 -5.91
N ALA A 172 -14.96 5.38 -6.96
CA ALA A 172 -14.27 4.98 -8.18
C ALA A 172 -13.67 6.18 -8.93
N GLU A 173 -14.44 7.27 -9.09
CA GLU A 173 -13.92 8.52 -9.68
C GLU A 173 -12.80 9.11 -8.82
N ALA A 174 -12.94 9.07 -7.49
CA ALA A 174 -11.88 9.55 -6.60
C ALA A 174 -10.59 8.74 -6.76
N ALA A 175 -10.67 7.42 -6.93
CA ALA A 175 -9.52 6.57 -7.21
C ALA A 175 -8.88 6.90 -8.58
N ALA A 176 -9.70 7.08 -9.62
CA ALA A 176 -9.22 7.47 -10.95
C ALA A 176 -8.49 8.82 -10.93
N LEU A 177 -9.05 9.83 -10.25
CA LEU A 177 -8.42 11.14 -10.09
C LEU A 177 -7.08 11.08 -9.36
N LEU A 178 -6.93 10.19 -8.38
CA LEU A 178 -5.64 9.98 -7.71
C LEU A 178 -4.61 9.38 -8.68
N ALA A 179 -5.02 8.41 -9.50
CA ALA A 179 -4.14 7.82 -10.49
C ALA A 179 -3.71 8.82 -11.58
N GLU A 180 -4.66 9.60 -12.13
CA GLU A 180 -4.37 10.68 -13.08
C GLU A 180 -3.46 11.75 -12.48
N LEU A 181 -3.68 12.12 -11.21
CA LEU A 181 -2.80 13.04 -10.51
C LEU A 181 -1.38 12.49 -10.39
N ALA A 182 -1.21 11.20 -10.08
CA ALA A 182 0.11 10.58 -10.02
C ALA A 182 0.81 10.60 -11.39
N ILE A 183 0.09 10.27 -12.47
CA ILE A 183 0.61 10.33 -13.85
C ILE A 183 1.04 11.76 -14.20
N SER A 184 0.18 12.75 -13.96
CA SER A 184 0.49 14.16 -14.26
C SER A 184 1.65 14.73 -13.42
N ARG A 185 1.93 14.13 -12.26
CA ARG A 185 3.10 14.44 -11.43
C ARG A 185 4.36 13.66 -11.81
N GLY A 186 4.30 12.89 -12.89
CA GLY A 186 5.46 12.22 -13.47
C GLY A 186 5.75 10.85 -12.86
N SER A 187 4.78 10.21 -12.20
CA SER A 187 4.92 8.80 -11.85
C SER A 187 5.15 7.97 -13.12
N LYS A 188 6.16 7.11 -13.08
CA LYS A 188 6.54 6.21 -14.17
C LYS A 188 6.25 4.74 -13.84
N ASP A 189 5.60 4.52 -12.70
CA ASP A 189 5.31 3.19 -12.18
C ASP A 189 3.84 2.79 -12.42
N ASN A 190 3.52 1.53 -12.15
CA ASN A 190 2.14 1.07 -12.11
C ASN A 190 1.40 1.71 -10.92
N ILE A 191 0.24 2.30 -11.21
CA ILE A 191 -0.56 3.00 -10.21
C ILE A 191 -1.85 2.22 -9.97
N SER A 192 -2.00 1.71 -8.75
CA SER A 192 -3.23 1.10 -8.28
C SER A 192 -3.74 1.86 -7.06
N ALA A 193 -5.03 2.22 -7.06
CA ALA A 193 -5.67 2.92 -5.95
C ALA A 193 -7.08 2.38 -5.68
N VAL A 194 -7.39 2.19 -4.41
CA VAL A 194 -8.71 1.79 -3.91
C VAL A 194 -9.17 2.84 -2.91
N VAL A 195 -10.38 3.37 -3.12
CA VAL A 195 -11.03 4.29 -2.19
C VAL A 195 -12.26 3.62 -1.60
N VAL A 196 -12.40 3.65 -0.27
CA VAL A 196 -13.55 3.11 0.45
C VAL A 196 -14.28 4.26 1.14
N ASP A 197 -15.50 4.58 0.71
CA ASP A 197 -16.35 5.58 1.37
C ASP A 197 -16.95 5.01 2.67
N LEU A 198 -16.47 5.51 3.80
CA LEU A 198 -16.86 5.03 5.13
C LEU A 198 -18.15 5.70 5.64
N LYS A 199 -18.60 6.80 5.02
CA LYS A 199 -19.81 7.52 5.45
C LYS A 199 -21.09 6.81 5.04
N ARG A 200 -21.06 5.98 4.00
CA ARG A 200 -22.19 5.13 3.58
C ARG A 200 -22.52 4.01 4.58
N TRP A 201 -21.65 3.77 5.55
CA TRP A 201 -21.74 2.68 6.52
C TRP A 201 -21.85 3.23 7.95
N ARG A 202 -22.77 4.17 8.14
CA ARG A 202 -23.15 4.70 9.46
C ARG A 202 -24.21 3.77 10.06
N TRP A 203 -23.92 3.29 11.26
CA TRP A 203 -24.85 2.52 12.11
C TRP A 203 -25.57 3.48 13.04
#